data_AF-A0A2E0WMK7-F1
#
_entry.id   AF-A0A2E0WMK7-F1
#
_cell.length_a   1.000
_cell.length_b   1.000
_cell.length_c   1.000
_cell.angle_alpha   90.00
_cell.angle_beta   90.00
_cell.angle_gamma   90.00
#
_symmetry.space_group_name_H-M   'P 1'
#
loop_
_entity.id
_entity.type
_entity.pdbx_description
1 polymer ?
#
loop_
_entity_poly.entity_id
_entity_poly.type
_entity_poly.pdbx_seq_one_letter_code
_entity_poly.pdbx_strand_id
1 'polypeptide(L)'
;MLQQLKSWRRRRVLRRHAIADSLWREVTAALPVLQGLEAGERERLRELTTLFLHDKDFYGARGLEVTPAMALHVAVQACLLILNLELDPYRDWSTVILYPDTFVAPREETDEAGLVHSSRHELAGESWDGGPVVLSWADAAPGASPHGPGTNVVIHEFAHKLDMQTGSANGLPPLHRGMSVQVWSEVFTAAFEQLLRQVGQGRETLVDPYAAEDPAEFFAVASEYFFEAPAVLRHEFPQVYRQLVLYYRQDPALRAGAPGGQCDPAIFPAPGTPC
;
A
#
# COMPACT_ATOMS: atom_id res chain seq x y z
N MET A 1 -27.94 -0.39 17.28
CA MET A 1 -27.86 1.06 17.53
C MET A 1 -26.54 1.68 17.03
N LEU A 2 -25.37 1.20 17.48
CA LEU A 2 -24.04 1.71 17.03
C LEU A 2 -23.79 1.62 15.51
N GLN A 3 -24.14 0.49 14.88
CA GLN A 3 -23.99 0.32 13.42
C GLN A 3 -24.90 1.27 12.61
N GLN A 4 -26.11 1.53 13.09
CA GLN A 4 -27.03 2.47 12.45
C GLN A 4 -26.51 3.91 12.52
N LEU A 5 -25.94 4.32 13.66
CA LEU A 5 -25.26 5.61 13.82
C LEU A 5 -24.03 5.75 12.91
N LYS A 6 -23.18 4.72 12.83
CA LYS A 6 -22.05 4.68 11.88
C LYS A 6 -22.51 4.81 10.43
N SER A 7 -23.54 4.06 10.04
CA SER A 7 -24.11 4.13 8.67
C SER A 7 -24.70 5.49 8.34
N TRP A 8 -25.33 6.15 9.32
CA TRP A 8 -25.89 7.50 9.17
C TRP A 8 -24.79 8.54 9.04
N ARG A 9 -23.74 8.47 9.88
CA ARG A 9 -22.57 9.36 9.78
C ARG A 9 -21.88 9.20 8.44
N ARG A 10 -21.63 7.96 7.99
CA ARG A 10 -21.05 7.65 6.67
C ARG A 10 -21.86 8.28 5.54
N ARG A 11 -23.18 8.04 5.49
CA ARG A 11 -24.06 8.66 4.48
C ARG A 11 -24.04 10.18 4.51
N ARG A 12 -23.95 10.78 5.70
CA ARG A 12 -23.89 12.24 5.86
C ARG A 12 -22.57 12.81 5.32
N VAL A 13 -21.44 12.16 5.61
CA VAL A 13 -20.12 12.57 5.12
C VAL A 13 -20.08 12.48 3.60
N LEU A 14 -20.46 11.32 3.04
CA LEU A 14 -20.50 11.11 1.58
C LEU A 14 -21.33 12.17 0.84
N ARG A 15 -22.44 12.62 1.43
CA ARG A 15 -23.28 13.68 0.85
C ARG A 15 -22.70 15.08 0.98
N ARG A 16 -21.95 15.37 2.04
CA ARG A 16 -21.44 16.73 2.34
C ARG A 16 -20.04 16.99 1.79
N HIS A 17 -19.24 15.96 1.67
CA HIS A 17 -17.83 16.02 1.28
C HIS A 17 -17.57 15.27 -0.03
N ALA A 18 -18.59 15.12 -0.87
CA ALA A 18 -18.45 14.46 -2.15
C ALA A 18 -17.33 15.12 -2.98
N ILE A 19 -16.37 14.30 -3.42
CA ILE A 19 -15.29 14.73 -4.32
C ILE A 19 -15.94 15.25 -5.62
N ALA A 20 -15.47 16.36 -6.18
CA ALA A 20 -16.01 16.87 -7.45
C ALA A 20 -15.73 15.90 -8.62
N ASP A 21 -16.71 15.70 -9.51
CA ASP A 21 -16.59 14.75 -10.64
C ASP A 21 -15.44 15.06 -11.60
N SER A 22 -15.11 16.34 -11.80
CA SER A 22 -13.97 16.75 -12.62
C SER A 22 -12.66 16.34 -11.99
N LEU A 23 -12.46 16.67 -10.71
CA LEU A 23 -11.26 16.35 -9.95
C LEU A 23 -11.05 14.84 -9.81
N TRP A 24 -12.12 14.09 -9.55
CA TRP A 24 -12.07 12.63 -9.50
C TRP A 24 -11.59 12.03 -10.82
N ARG A 25 -12.16 12.47 -11.95
CA ARG A 25 -11.76 11.97 -13.28
C ARG A 25 -10.33 12.36 -13.64
N GLU A 26 -9.93 13.58 -13.33
CA GLU A 26 -8.56 14.07 -13.54
C GLU A 26 -7.54 13.21 -12.80
N VAL A 27 -7.70 13.06 -11.49
CA VAL A 27 -6.74 12.33 -10.65
C VAL A 27 -6.72 10.83 -10.98
N THR A 28 -7.88 10.20 -11.15
CA THR A 28 -7.94 8.76 -11.43
C THR A 28 -7.49 8.38 -12.84
N ALA A 29 -7.60 9.28 -13.83
CA ALA A 29 -7.07 9.06 -15.16
C ALA A 29 -5.53 9.06 -15.18
N ALA A 30 -4.89 9.73 -14.23
CA ALA A 30 -3.44 9.80 -14.10
C ALA A 30 -2.81 8.63 -13.32
N LEU A 31 -3.63 7.65 -12.89
CA LEU A 31 -3.21 6.52 -12.05
C LEU A 31 -3.38 5.19 -12.81
N PRO A 32 -2.30 4.67 -13.46
CA PRO A 32 -2.36 3.39 -14.17
C PRO A 32 -2.81 2.21 -13.30
N VAL A 33 -2.46 2.24 -12.02
CA VAL A 33 -2.86 1.23 -11.01
C VAL A 33 -4.37 1.03 -10.86
N LEU A 34 -5.19 2.00 -11.33
CA LEU A 34 -6.65 1.92 -11.31
C LEU A 34 -7.25 1.37 -12.61
N GLN A 35 -6.42 1.01 -13.60
CA GLN A 35 -6.88 0.39 -14.83
C GLN A 35 -7.49 -0.99 -14.54
N GLY A 36 -8.53 -1.36 -15.28
CA GLY A 36 -9.25 -2.62 -15.08
C GLY A 36 -10.23 -2.66 -13.91
N LEU A 37 -10.29 -1.64 -13.03
CA LEU A 37 -11.35 -1.57 -12.01
C LEU A 37 -12.74 -1.44 -12.65
N GLU A 38 -13.67 -2.28 -12.21
CA GLU A 38 -15.07 -2.26 -12.63
C GLU A 38 -15.80 -0.98 -12.15
N ALA A 39 -16.95 -0.66 -12.75
CA ALA A 39 -17.73 0.51 -12.35
C ALA A 39 -18.12 0.49 -10.86
N GLY A 40 -18.53 -0.67 -10.34
CA GLY A 40 -18.87 -0.82 -8.92
C GLY A 40 -17.66 -0.75 -7.98
N GLU A 41 -16.49 -1.19 -8.42
CA GLU A 41 -15.23 -1.00 -7.69
C GLU A 41 -14.83 0.48 -7.64
N ARG A 42 -14.93 1.19 -8.76
CA ARG A 42 -14.63 2.63 -8.85
C ARG A 42 -15.54 3.47 -7.96
N GLU A 43 -16.83 3.13 -7.89
CA GLU A 43 -17.77 3.80 -6.99
C GLU A 43 -17.43 3.56 -5.51
N ARG A 44 -17.18 2.29 -5.13
CA ARG A 44 -16.75 1.94 -3.77
C ARG A 44 -15.44 2.62 -3.38
N LEU A 45 -14.47 2.66 -4.29
CA LEU A 45 -13.20 3.34 -4.09
C LEU A 45 -13.44 4.84 -3.84
N ARG A 46 -14.28 5.49 -4.65
CA ARG A 46 -14.63 6.91 -4.47
C ARG A 46 -15.28 7.20 -3.12
N GLU A 47 -16.20 6.33 -2.68
CA GLU A 47 -16.78 6.45 -1.34
C GLU A 47 -15.72 6.33 -0.26
N LEU A 48 -14.84 5.33 -0.37
CA LEU A 48 -13.79 5.06 0.61
C LEU A 48 -12.81 6.23 0.69
N THR A 49 -12.38 6.75 -0.46
CA THR A 49 -11.53 7.95 -0.56
C THR A 49 -12.21 9.18 0.02
N THR A 50 -13.51 9.36 -0.20
CA THR A 50 -14.25 10.49 0.40
C THR A 50 -14.24 10.42 1.92
N LEU A 51 -14.38 9.23 2.49
CA LEU A 51 -14.31 9.03 3.95
C LEU A 51 -12.90 9.21 4.47
N PHE A 52 -11.91 8.68 3.76
CA PHE A 52 -10.50 8.85 4.10
C PHE A 52 -10.11 10.32 4.16
N LEU A 53 -10.44 11.12 3.13
CA LEU A 53 -10.17 12.56 3.09
C LEU A 53 -10.91 13.35 4.17
N HIS A 54 -12.03 12.85 4.68
CA HIS A 54 -12.74 13.47 5.79
C HIS A 54 -12.10 13.13 7.14
N ASP A 55 -11.57 11.92 7.29
CA ASP A 55 -11.02 11.41 8.57
C ASP A 55 -9.50 11.62 8.69
N LYS A 56 -8.85 12.20 7.67
CA LYS A 56 -7.40 12.40 7.60
C LYS A 56 -7.06 13.85 7.30
N ASP A 57 -6.08 14.36 8.02
CA ASP A 57 -5.51 15.69 7.82
C ASP A 57 -4.26 15.60 6.93
N PHE A 58 -4.15 16.52 5.97
CA PHE A 58 -3.01 16.62 5.07
C PHE A 58 -2.25 17.92 5.32
N TYR A 59 -0.95 17.81 5.57
CA TYR A 59 -0.07 18.95 5.76
C TYR A 59 1.08 18.92 4.77
N GLY A 60 1.49 20.10 4.31
CA GLY A 60 2.71 20.25 3.53
C GLY A 60 3.83 20.75 4.42
N ALA A 61 5.01 20.16 4.26
CA ALA A 61 6.23 20.58 4.93
C ALA A 61 7.07 21.48 4.02
N ARG A 62 8.00 22.24 4.61
CA ARG A 62 8.95 23.09 3.89
C ARG A 62 8.31 24.07 2.89
N GLY A 63 7.13 24.59 3.23
CA GLY A 63 6.42 25.57 2.41
C GLY A 63 5.63 24.98 1.23
N LEU A 64 5.54 23.65 1.12
CA LEU A 64 4.61 23.00 0.19
C LEU A 64 3.17 23.27 0.64
N GLU A 65 2.32 23.78 -0.24
CA GLU A 65 0.88 23.87 -0.01
C GLU A 65 0.20 22.64 -0.62
N VAL A 66 -0.45 21.81 0.22
CA VAL A 66 -1.13 20.60 -0.25
C VAL A 66 -2.42 20.98 -0.95
N THR A 67 -2.47 20.76 -2.26
CA THR A 67 -3.68 21.00 -3.05
C THR A 67 -4.69 19.87 -2.88
N PRO A 68 -5.99 20.10 -3.15
CA PRO A 68 -6.99 19.03 -3.15
C PRO A 68 -6.67 17.88 -4.11
N ALA A 69 -6.00 18.16 -5.24
CA ALA A 69 -5.59 17.13 -6.20
C ALA A 69 -4.48 16.24 -5.62
N MET A 70 -3.50 16.82 -4.91
CA MET A 70 -2.43 16.06 -4.23
C MET A 70 -2.99 15.15 -3.15
N ALA A 71 -3.83 15.69 -2.27
CA ALA A 71 -4.46 14.90 -1.21
C ALA A 71 -5.32 13.77 -1.79
N LEU A 72 -6.09 14.05 -2.85
CA LEU A 72 -6.87 13.03 -3.54
C LEU A 72 -5.99 11.96 -4.18
N HIS A 73 -4.87 12.34 -4.80
CA HIS A 73 -3.95 11.40 -5.44
C HIS A 73 -3.39 10.37 -4.45
N VAL A 74 -2.96 10.83 -3.27
CA VAL A 74 -2.50 9.95 -2.20
C VAL A 74 -3.65 9.11 -1.64
N ALA A 75 -4.79 9.74 -1.35
CA ALA A 75 -5.93 9.06 -0.73
C ALA A 75 -6.53 7.95 -1.61
N VAL A 76 -6.56 8.13 -2.94
CA VAL A 76 -7.07 7.09 -3.86
C VAL A 76 -6.19 5.84 -3.83
N GLN A 77 -4.87 6.01 -3.85
CA GLN A 77 -3.93 4.89 -3.81
C GLN A 77 -3.95 4.17 -2.46
N ALA A 78 -3.93 4.92 -1.36
CA ALA A 78 -4.13 4.36 -0.02
C ALA A 78 -5.43 3.53 0.08
N CYS A 79 -6.54 4.07 -0.43
CA CYS A 79 -7.83 3.39 -0.42
C CYS A 79 -7.89 2.18 -1.36
N LEU A 80 -7.00 2.09 -2.36
CA LEU A 80 -6.94 0.94 -3.26
C LEU A 80 -6.50 -0.33 -2.52
N LEU A 81 -5.48 -0.24 -1.65
CA LEU A 81 -5.01 -1.38 -0.84
C LEU A 81 -6.15 -1.97 -0.02
N ILE A 82 -7.01 -1.10 0.52
CA ILE A 82 -8.04 -1.47 1.48
C ILE A 82 -9.44 -1.61 0.85
N LEU A 83 -9.55 -1.58 -0.49
CA LEU A 83 -10.82 -1.53 -1.22
C LEU A 83 -11.79 -2.66 -0.85
N ASN A 84 -11.25 -3.87 -0.65
CA ASN A 84 -12.02 -5.07 -0.33
C ASN A 84 -11.71 -5.60 1.09
N LEU A 85 -11.01 -4.82 1.92
CA LEU A 85 -10.67 -5.20 3.28
C LEU A 85 -11.80 -4.83 4.26
N GLU A 86 -12.04 -5.73 5.22
CA GLU A 86 -12.89 -5.47 6.37
C GLU A 86 -12.04 -4.92 7.52
N LEU A 87 -12.67 -4.26 8.49
CA LEU A 87 -12.03 -3.45 9.52
C LEU A 87 -11.55 -2.10 8.96
N ASP A 88 -11.17 -1.18 9.84
CA ASP A 88 -10.90 0.22 9.52
C ASP A 88 -9.38 0.42 9.61
N PRO A 89 -8.62 -0.10 8.62
CA PRO A 89 -7.17 -0.34 8.74
C PRO A 89 -6.33 0.91 8.98
N TYR A 90 -6.88 2.09 8.71
CA TYR A 90 -6.23 3.38 8.89
C TYR A 90 -6.87 4.20 10.02
N ARG A 91 -7.51 3.55 10.99
CA ARG A 91 -8.18 4.26 12.09
C ARG A 91 -7.22 4.93 13.06
N ASP A 92 -6.10 4.28 13.37
CA ASP A 92 -5.30 4.61 14.56
C ASP A 92 -4.29 5.74 14.32
N TRP A 93 -4.36 6.38 13.15
CA TRP A 93 -3.58 7.57 12.79
C TRP A 93 -4.43 8.54 11.96
N SER A 94 -4.09 9.82 11.99
CA SER A 94 -4.90 10.89 11.37
C SER A 94 -4.17 11.70 10.30
N THR A 95 -2.85 11.64 10.23
CA THR A 95 -2.08 12.70 9.55
C THR A 95 -1.22 12.18 8.40
N VAL A 96 -1.30 12.83 7.24
CA VAL A 96 -0.37 12.67 6.10
C VAL A 96 0.44 13.96 5.94
N ILE A 97 1.77 13.84 5.84
CA ILE A 97 2.69 14.96 5.65
C ILE A 97 3.37 14.81 4.29
N LEU A 98 3.24 15.82 3.43
CA LEU A 98 3.90 15.87 2.13
C LEU A 98 5.10 16.81 2.17
N TYR A 99 6.28 16.29 1.86
CA TYR A 99 7.48 17.08 1.59
C TYR A 99 7.60 17.34 0.09
N PRO A 100 8.19 18.47 -0.36
CA PRO A 100 8.33 18.74 -1.79
C PRO A 100 9.25 17.75 -2.50
N ASP A 101 10.37 17.40 -1.86
CA ASP A 101 11.42 16.54 -2.43
C ASP A 101 11.75 15.37 -1.50
N THR A 102 12.44 14.36 -2.04
CA THR A 102 12.95 13.19 -1.30
C THR A 102 13.76 13.66 -0.10
N PHE A 103 13.30 13.30 1.09
CA PHE A 103 13.96 13.66 2.33
C PHE A 103 14.75 12.47 2.87
N VAL A 104 16.07 12.57 2.87
CA VAL A 104 16.91 11.71 3.71
C VAL A 104 16.98 12.38 5.07
N ALA A 105 16.26 11.85 6.06
CA ALA A 105 16.47 12.25 7.45
C ALA A 105 17.82 11.69 7.90
N PRO A 106 18.83 12.50 8.26
CA PRO A 106 19.96 11.97 9.01
C PRO A 106 19.46 11.61 10.41
N ARG A 107 19.44 10.32 10.76
CA ARG A 107 19.37 9.89 12.15
C ARG A 107 20.76 9.47 12.58
N GLU A 108 21.28 10.13 13.62
CA GLU A 108 22.45 9.68 14.35
C GLU A 108 21.95 8.72 15.44
N GLU A 109 22.15 7.41 15.25
CA GLU A 109 22.02 6.47 16.36
C GLU A 109 23.36 6.37 17.08
N THR A 110 23.36 6.70 18.38
CA THR A 110 24.51 6.49 19.26
C THR A 110 24.33 5.15 19.96
N ASP A 111 25.23 4.20 19.73
CA ASP A 111 25.20 2.91 20.43
C ASP A 111 25.61 3.04 21.92
N GLU A 112 25.47 1.96 22.70
CA GLU A 112 25.88 1.91 24.11
C GLU A 112 27.40 2.14 24.32
N ALA A 113 28.19 2.16 23.24
CA ALA A 113 29.63 2.43 23.25
C ALA A 113 29.98 3.88 22.82
N GLY A 114 28.98 4.72 22.50
CA GLY A 114 29.19 6.10 22.07
C GLY A 114 29.63 6.25 20.61
N LEU A 115 29.50 5.21 19.79
CA LEU A 115 29.77 5.26 18.35
C LEU A 115 28.53 5.77 17.62
N VAL A 116 28.69 6.85 16.85
CA VAL A 116 27.64 7.36 15.96
C VAL A 116 27.64 6.53 14.68
N HIS A 117 26.62 5.71 14.50
CA HIS A 117 26.39 5.01 13.24
C HIS A 117 25.49 5.89 12.35
N SER A 118 26.02 6.29 11.18
CA SER A 118 25.22 6.87 10.11
C SER A 118 24.60 5.71 9.32
N SER A 119 23.41 5.27 9.72
CA SER A 119 22.59 4.41 8.88
C SER A 119 21.68 5.27 8.00
N ARG A 120 21.51 4.86 6.74
CA ARG A 120 20.48 5.40 5.85
C ARG A 120 19.16 4.75 6.24
N HIS A 121 18.51 5.26 7.28
CA HIS A 121 17.16 4.81 7.64
C HIS A 121 16.17 5.83 7.09
N GLU A 122 15.36 5.39 6.13
CA GLU A 122 14.07 5.99 5.85
C GLU A 122 13.14 5.67 7.02
N LEU A 123 13.20 6.47 8.10
CA LEU A 123 12.21 6.52 9.19
C LEU A 123 11.64 5.20 9.78
N ALA A 124 12.28 4.05 9.55
CA ALA A 124 12.00 2.80 10.22
C ALA A 124 12.96 2.68 11.42
N GLY A 125 12.44 2.76 12.65
CA GLY A 125 13.27 2.48 13.83
C GLY A 125 12.87 3.15 15.15
N GLU A 126 11.87 4.03 15.19
CA GLU A 126 11.12 4.26 16.44
C GLU A 126 9.65 4.38 16.06
N SER A 127 8.93 3.27 16.17
CA SER A 127 7.48 3.18 15.95
C SER A 127 6.76 4.22 16.81
N TRP A 128 6.35 5.32 16.19
CA TRP A 128 5.18 6.03 16.68
C TRP A 128 3.99 5.17 16.30
N ASP A 129 3.54 4.30 17.20
CA ASP A 129 2.22 3.69 17.10
C ASP A 129 1.20 4.84 16.93
N GLY A 130 0.58 4.92 15.75
CA GLY A 130 -0.32 6.03 15.38
C GLY A 130 0.35 7.29 14.80
N GLY A 131 1.64 7.24 14.47
CA GLY A 131 2.38 8.34 13.84
C GLY A 131 1.92 8.67 12.42
N PRO A 132 2.26 9.86 11.89
CA PRO A 132 1.85 10.29 10.56
C PRO A 132 2.38 9.35 9.46
N VAL A 133 1.76 9.40 8.29
CA VAL A 133 2.38 8.95 7.03
C VAL A 133 3.17 10.13 6.48
N VAL A 134 4.44 9.93 6.13
CA VAL A 134 5.31 10.97 5.57
C VAL A 134 5.67 10.56 4.15
N LEU A 135 5.45 11.45 3.18
CA LEU A 135 5.71 11.18 1.77
C LEU A 135 6.50 12.33 1.14
N SER A 136 7.39 11.99 0.22
CA SER A 136 7.93 12.92 -0.76
C SER A 136 6.92 13.08 -1.90
N TRP A 137 6.49 14.30 -2.17
CA TRP A 137 5.58 14.59 -3.29
C TRP A 137 6.26 14.35 -4.64
N ALA A 138 7.57 14.62 -4.76
CA ALA A 138 8.32 14.29 -5.96
C ALA A 138 8.24 12.80 -6.32
N ASP A 139 8.26 11.93 -5.31
CA ASP A 139 8.22 10.48 -5.48
C ASP A 139 6.79 9.91 -5.52
N ALA A 140 5.83 10.63 -4.92
CA ALA A 140 4.41 10.26 -4.90
C ALA A 140 3.58 10.87 -6.04
N ALA A 141 4.17 11.73 -6.88
CA ALA A 141 3.47 12.41 -7.97
C ALA A 141 3.05 11.42 -9.08
N PRO A 142 1.99 11.73 -9.85
CA PRO A 142 1.55 10.88 -10.95
C PRO A 142 2.69 10.57 -11.93
N GLY A 143 2.95 9.28 -12.17
CA GLY A 143 4.00 8.80 -13.08
C GLY A 143 5.41 8.82 -12.51
N ALA A 144 5.59 9.19 -11.23
CA ALA A 144 6.84 8.98 -10.53
C ALA A 144 7.11 7.48 -10.34
N SER A 145 8.39 7.13 -10.33
CA SER A 145 8.87 5.75 -10.23
C SER A 145 10.30 5.79 -9.68
N PRO A 146 10.47 6.15 -8.40
CA PRO A 146 11.76 6.60 -7.84
C PRO A 146 12.86 5.54 -7.93
N HIS A 147 12.50 4.26 -7.87
CA HIS A 147 13.44 3.14 -7.99
C HIS A 147 13.20 2.33 -9.28
N GLY A 148 12.47 2.88 -10.23
CA GLY A 148 12.17 2.25 -11.52
C GLY A 148 10.86 1.45 -11.54
N PRO A 149 10.56 0.79 -12.67
CA PRO A 149 9.24 0.24 -12.95
C PRO A 149 8.73 -0.71 -11.87
N GLY A 150 7.50 -0.50 -11.40
CA GLY A 150 6.88 -1.31 -10.35
C GLY A 150 6.93 -0.68 -8.96
N THR A 151 7.65 0.44 -8.79
CA THR A 151 7.74 1.18 -7.53
C THR A 151 6.64 2.23 -7.38
N ASN A 152 6.10 2.36 -6.19
CA ASN A 152 5.06 3.30 -5.78
C ASN A 152 5.14 3.56 -4.26
N VAL A 153 5.74 4.69 -3.90
CA VAL A 153 5.96 5.08 -2.48
C VAL A 153 4.66 5.26 -1.70
N VAL A 154 3.55 5.61 -2.35
CA VAL A 154 2.26 5.71 -1.64
C VAL A 154 1.79 4.32 -1.26
N ILE A 155 1.86 3.35 -2.16
CA ILE A 155 1.48 1.97 -1.85
C ILE A 155 2.41 1.39 -0.77
N HIS A 156 3.71 1.68 -0.87
CA HIS A 156 4.73 1.27 0.09
C HIS A 156 4.41 1.70 1.53
N GLU A 157 4.32 3.02 1.77
CA GLU A 157 4.07 3.59 3.11
C GLU A 157 2.74 3.10 3.69
N PHE A 158 1.72 2.99 2.85
CA PHE A 158 0.41 2.53 3.28
C PHE A 158 0.35 1.02 3.50
N ALA A 159 1.24 0.22 2.90
CA ALA A 159 1.43 -1.19 3.22
C ALA A 159 2.05 -1.34 4.60
N HIS A 160 3.06 -0.55 4.97
CA HIS A 160 3.58 -0.54 6.34
C HIS A 160 2.51 -0.20 7.37
N LYS A 161 1.62 0.75 7.09
CA LYS A 161 0.48 1.03 8.00
C LYS A 161 -0.48 -0.15 8.16
N LEU A 162 -0.55 -1.06 7.19
CA LEU A 162 -1.30 -2.31 7.35
C LEU A 162 -0.54 -3.32 8.20
N ASP A 163 0.76 -3.45 7.98
CA ASP A 163 1.65 -4.36 8.72
C ASP A 163 1.70 -4.01 10.23
N MET A 164 1.77 -2.71 10.53
CA MET A 164 1.89 -2.21 11.91
C MET A 164 0.62 -2.32 12.76
N GLN A 165 -0.49 -2.86 12.24
CA GLN A 165 -1.75 -2.94 13.01
C GLN A 165 -1.68 -3.86 14.23
N THR A 166 -0.74 -4.80 14.26
CA THR A 166 -0.50 -5.71 15.39
C THR A 166 0.77 -5.41 16.18
N GLY A 167 1.44 -4.28 15.90
CA GLY A 167 2.66 -3.85 16.57
C GLY A 167 3.71 -3.34 15.59
N SER A 168 4.98 -3.66 15.82
CA SER A 168 6.06 -3.31 14.89
C SER A 168 5.89 -4.02 13.54
N ALA A 169 6.25 -3.33 12.45
CA ALA A 169 6.30 -3.91 11.12
C ALA A 169 7.23 -5.14 11.09
N ASN A 170 6.76 -6.22 10.48
CA ASN A 170 7.46 -7.50 10.41
C ASN A 170 7.09 -8.33 9.16
N GLY A 171 6.35 -7.75 8.20
CA GLY A 171 5.87 -8.41 6.99
C GLY A 171 4.68 -9.37 7.22
N LEU A 172 4.01 -9.29 8.36
CA LEU A 172 2.83 -10.08 8.71
C LEU A 172 1.70 -9.14 9.16
N PRO A 173 0.97 -8.53 8.21
CA PRO A 173 -0.22 -7.77 8.54
C PRO A 173 -1.31 -8.68 9.13
N PRO A 174 -2.32 -8.12 9.82
CA PRO A 174 -3.43 -8.89 10.35
C PRO A 174 -4.17 -9.65 9.25
N LEU A 175 -4.03 -10.97 9.25
CA LEU A 175 -4.65 -11.82 8.25
C LEU A 175 -6.13 -12.04 8.57
N HIS A 176 -6.98 -12.03 7.54
CA HIS A 176 -8.40 -12.25 7.72
C HIS A 176 -8.73 -13.74 7.92
N ARG A 177 -9.95 -14.00 8.40
CA ARG A 177 -10.46 -15.37 8.56
C ARG A 177 -10.32 -16.15 7.24
N GLY A 178 -9.77 -17.37 7.33
CA GLY A 178 -9.52 -18.24 6.18
C GLY A 178 -8.07 -18.25 5.70
N MET A 179 -7.24 -17.31 6.16
CA MET A 179 -5.80 -17.34 5.93
C MET A 179 -5.07 -18.00 7.09
N SER A 180 -3.96 -18.67 6.78
CA SER A 180 -3.09 -19.30 7.77
C SER A 180 -1.82 -18.47 7.94
N VAL A 181 -1.58 -18.00 9.17
CA VAL A 181 -0.32 -17.33 9.54
C VAL A 181 0.88 -18.21 9.21
N GLN A 182 0.79 -19.51 9.48
CA GLN A 182 1.86 -20.46 9.17
C GLN A 182 2.19 -20.48 7.67
N VAL A 183 1.17 -20.56 6.82
CA VAL A 183 1.37 -20.59 5.36
C VAL A 183 1.91 -19.25 4.85
N TRP A 184 1.40 -18.14 5.37
CA TRP A 184 1.92 -16.81 5.04
C TRP A 184 3.40 -16.70 5.38
N SER A 185 3.78 -17.00 6.63
CA SER A 185 5.16 -16.94 7.10
C SER A 185 6.07 -17.85 6.28
N GLU A 186 5.69 -19.12 6.04
CA GLU A 186 6.49 -20.03 5.21
C GLU A 186 6.73 -19.48 3.80
N VAL A 187 5.69 -18.94 3.15
CA VAL A 187 5.77 -18.40 1.79
C VAL A 187 6.64 -17.15 1.74
N PHE A 188 6.39 -16.18 2.62
CA PHE A 188 7.12 -14.91 2.64
C PHE A 188 8.57 -15.10 3.05
N THR A 189 8.85 -15.93 4.07
CA THR A 189 10.24 -16.23 4.48
C THR A 189 11.00 -16.92 3.36
N ALA A 190 10.43 -17.92 2.69
CA ALA A 190 11.11 -18.61 1.60
C ALA A 190 11.43 -17.67 0.42
N ALA A 191 10.52 -16.75 0.09
CA ALA A 191 10.70 -15.77 -0.97
C ALA A 191 11.76 -14.70 -0.59
N PHE A 192 11.71 -14.20 0.64
CA PHE A 192 12.70 -13.26 1.17
C PHE A 192 14.11 -13.88 1.17
N GLU A 193 14.27 -15.12 1.64
CA GLU A 193 15.54 -15.83 1.59
C GLU A 193 16.03 -16.08 0.15
N GLN A 194 15.11 -16.33 -0.79
CA GLN A 194 15.46 -16.42 -2.21
C GLN A 194 16.03 -15.09 -2.72
N LEU A 195 15.38 -13.97 -2.41
CA LEU A 195 15.84 -12.64 -2.81
C LEU A 195 17.20 -12.31 -2.19
N LEU A 196 17.38 -12.55 -0.88
CA LEU A 196 18.65 -12.37 -0.19
C LEU A 196 19.80 -13.12 -0.88
N ARG A 197 19.56 -14.37 -1.30
CA ARG A 197 20.56 -15.15 -2.05
C ARG A 197 20.86 -14.57 -3.43
N GLN A 198 19.85 -14.05 -4.14
CA GLN A 198 20.04 -13.42 -5.45
C GLN A 198 20.88 -12.14 -5.33
N VAL A 199 20.51 -11.26 -4.40
CA VAL A 199 21.21 -10.00 -4.13
C VAL A 199 22.64 -10.26 -3.63
N GLY A 200 22.82 -11.19 -2.69
CA GLY A 200 24.14 -11.56 -2.16
C GLY A 200 25.09 -12.18 -3.20
N GLN A 201 24.55 -12.69 -4.31
CA GLN A 201 25.32 -13.18 -5.45
C GLN A 201 25.55 -12.12 -6.53
N GLY A 202 25.07 -10.89 -6.32
CA GLY A 202 25.13 -9.81 -7.30
C GLY A 202 24.32 -10.09 -8.57
N ARG A 203 23.28 -10.94 -8.49
CA ARG A 203 22.38 -11.18 -9.62
C ARG A 203 21.44 -10.00 -9.80
N GLU A 204 21.14 -9.68 -11.05
CA GLU A 204 20.07 -8.74 -11.37
C GLU A 204 18.73 -9.34 -10.96
N THR A 205 17.93 -8.57 -10.22
CA THR A 205 16.60 -8.95 -9.73
C THR A 205 15.53 -8.15 -10.45
N LEU A 206 14.38 -8.78 -10.77
CA LEU A 206 13.25 -8.05 -11.37
C LEU A 206 12.43 -7.26 -10.35
N VAL A 207 12.49 -7.69 -9.09
CA VAL A 207 11.96 -6.94 -7.94
C VAL A 207 13.10 -6.13 -7.33
N ASP A 208 12.80 -4.92 -6.88
CA ASP A 208 13.75 -4.01 -6.28
C ASP A 208 14.58 -4.72 -5.18
N PRO A 209 15.93 -4.71 -5.26
CA PRO A 209 16.78 -5.32 -4.24
C PRO A 209 16.60 -4.68 -2.85
N TYR A 210 16.00 -3.49 -2.73
CA TYR A 210 15.60 -2.88 -1.46
C TYR A 210 14.69 -3.79 -0.63
N ALA A 211 13.87 -4.61 -1.27
CA ALA A 211 13.04 -5.63 -0.61
C ALA A 211 13.87 -6.69 0.17
N ALA A 212 15.19 -6.72 0.01
CA ALA A 212 16.09 -7.61 0.74
C ALA A 212 16.61 -7.03 2.07
N GLU A 213 16.23 -5.79 2.45
CA GLU A 213 16.68 -5.18 3.71
C GLU A 213 16.11 -5.90 4.93
N ASP A 214 14.78 -6.04 5.00
CA ASP A 214 14.11 -6.82 6.04
C ASP A 214 12.74 -7.37 5.57
N PRO A 215 12.07 -8.24 6.36
CA PRO A 215 10.77 -8.81 5.98
C PRO A 215 9.62 -7.81 5.84
N ALA A 216 9.64 -6.68 6.57
CA ALA A 216 8.64 -5.63 6.44
C ALA A 216 8.80 -4.89 5.11
N GLU A 217 10.04 -4.54 4.75
CA GLU A 217 10.35 -3.97 3.43
C GLU A 217 10.00 -4.92 2.30
N PHE A 218 10.26 -6.22 2.47
CA PHE A 218 9.85 -7.22 1.50
C PHE A 218 8.34 -7.22 1.26
N PHE A 219 7.53 -7.08 2.32
CA PHE A 219 6.08 -7.00 2.20
C PHE A 219 5.61 -5.70 1.52
N ALA A 220 6.20 -4.56 1.86
CA ALA A 220 5.87 -3.27 1.27
C ALA A 220 6.20 -3.25 -0.23
N VAL A 221 7.42 -3.65 -0.61
CA VAL A 221 7.82 -3.75 -2.03
C VAL A 221 6.99 -4.80 -2.77
N ALA A 222 6.72 -5.97 -2.18
CA ALA A 222 5.82 -6.94 -2.81
C ALA A 222 4.41 -6.35 -3.03
N SER A 223 3.94 -5.47 -2.15
CA SER A 223 2.65 -4.78 -2.32
C SER A 223 2.70 -3.75 -3.46
N GLU A 224 3.79 -3.00 -3.62
CA GLU A 224 3.99 -2.11 -4.78
C GLU A 224 3.89 -2.89 -6.09
N TYR A 225 4.69 -3.94 -6.23
CA TYR A 225 4.70 -4.78 -7.43
C TYR A 225 3.37 -5.51 -7.64
N PHE A 226 2.64 -5.86 -6.57
CA PHE A 226 1.34 -6.49 -6.68
C PHE A 226 0.33 -5.59 -7.41
N PHE A 227 0.39 -4.28 -7.18
CA PHE A 227 -0.53 -3.32 -7.79
C PHE A 227 0.01 -2.70 -9.08
N GLU A 228 1.28 -2.33 -9.14
CA GLU A 228 1.90 -1.66 -10.30
C GLU A 228 2.39 -2.62 -11.38
N ALA A 229 2.98 -3.76 -10.98
CA ALA A 229 3.62 -4.71 -11.89
C ALA A 229 3.24 -6.17 -11.57
N PRO A 230 1.94 -6.51 -11.51
CA PRO A 230 1.48 -7.81 -11.00
C PRO A 230 2.02 -9.01 -11.77
N ALA A 231 2.29 -8.85 -13.07
CA ALA A 231 2.89 -9.89 -13.90
C ALA A 231 4.32 -10.23 -13.46
N VAL A 232 5.10 -9.24 -13.04
CA VAL A 232 6.48 -9.43 -12.53
C VAL A 232 6.43 -10.18 -11.21
N LEU A 233 5.61 -9.73 -10.25
CA LEU A 233 5.50 -10.40 -8.96
C LEU A 233 4.99 -11.84 -9.09
N ARG A 234 4.00 -12.06 -9.97
CA ARG A 234 3.46 -13.39 -10.24
C ARG A 234 4.49 -14.33 -10.88
N HIS A 235 5.39 -13.79 -11.70
CA HIS A 235 6.47 -14.55 -12.31
C HIS A 235 7.55 -14.91 -11.28
N GLU A 236 8.07 -13.93 -10.54
CA GLU A 236 9.20 -14.13 -9.63
C GLU A 236 8.81 -14.80 -8.31
N PHE A 237 7.69 -14.39 -7.72
CA PHE A 237 7.22 -14.88 -6.43
C PHE A 237 5.76 -15.33 -6.51
N PRO A 238 5.44 -16.39 -7.28
CA PRO A 238 4.06 -16.83 -7.54
C PRO A 238 3.29 -17.21 -6.27
N GLN A 239 3.98 -17.71 -5.24
CA GLN A 239 3.35 -18.04 -3.96
C GLN A 239 3.01 -16.78 -3.15
N VAL A 240 3.91 -15.79 -3.12
CA VAL A 240 3.68 -14.47 -2.50
C VAL A 240 2.51 -13.78 -3.20
N TYR A 241 2.51 -13.78 -4.54
CA TYR A 241 1.40 -13.23 -5.32
C TYR A 241 0.04 -13.82 -4.90
N ARG A 242 -0.05 -15.15 -4.77
CA ARG A 242 -1.29 -15.80 -4.31
C ARG A 242 -1.68 -15.41 -2.90
N GLN A 243 -0.72 -15.28 -1.97
CA GLN A 243 -1.02 -14.80 -0.62
C GLN A 243 -1.53 -13.36 -0.63
N LEU A 244 -0.97 -12.49 -1.48
CA LEU A 244 -1.44 -11.11 -1.64
C LEU A 244 -2.82 -11.02 -2.31
N VAL A 245 -3.13 -11.88 -3.28
CA VAL A 245 -4.49 -11.99 -3.85
C VAL A 245 -5.50 -12.31 -2.76
N LEU A 246 -5.18 -13.28 -1.89
CA LEU A 246 -6.03 -13.64 -0.75
C LEU A 246 -6.15 -12.45 0.20
N TYR A 247 -5.04 -11.89 0.65
CA TYR A 247 -4.99 -10.80 1.61
C TYR A 247 -5.75 -9.56 1.15
N TYR A 248 -5.37 -8.99 0.01
CA TYR A 248 -5.99 -7.79 -0.55
C TYR A 248 -7.38 -8.05 -1.12
N ARG A 249 -7.74 -9.31 -1.36
CA ARG A 249 -8.99 -9.74 -2.04
C ARG A 249 -9.15 -9.05 -3.40
N GLN A 250 -8.05 -8.99 -4.14
CA GLN A 250 -7.93 -8.35 -5.46
C GLN A 250 -7.02 -9.20 -6.33
N ASP A 251 -7.22 -9.18 -7.65
CA ASP A 251 -6.29 -9.81 -8.59
C ASP A 251 -5.93 -8.82 -9.72
N PRO A 252 -4.91 -7.97 -9.51
CA PRO A 252 -4.50 -7.00 -10.52
C PRO A 252 -3.96 -7.64 -11.82
N ALA A 253 -3.43 -8.88 -11.79
CA ALA A 253 -2.95 -9.56 -12.99
C ALA A 253 -4.11 -9.97 -13.90
N LEU A 254 -5.23 -10.43 -13.31
CA LEU A 254 -6.45 -10.74 -14.05
C LEU A 254 -7.08 -9.47 -14.64
N ARG A 255 -7.12 -8.36 -13.88
CA ARG A 255 -7.62 -7.06 -14.36
C ARG A 255 -6.85 -6.51 -15.57
N ALA A 256 -5.54 -6.72 -15.60
CA ALA A 256 -4.66 -6.26 -16.67
C ALA A 256 -4.74 -7.10 -17.96
N GLY A 257 -5.57 -8.15 -18.00
CA GLY A 257 -5.76 -8.98 -19.20
C GLY A 257 -4.54 -9.83 -19.57
N ALA A 258 -3.73 -10.26 -18.60
CA ALA A 258 -2.59 -11.14 -18.87
C ALA A 258 -3.07 -12.43 -19.59
N PRO A 259 -2.54 -12.77 -20.79
CA PRO A 259 -2.97 -13.96 -21.52
C PRO A 259 -2.50 -15.21 -20.76
N GLY A 260 -3.44 -15.86 -20.05
CA GLY A 260 -3.19 -17.14 -19.36
C GLY A 260 -3.87 -17.34 -18.00
N GLY A 261 -4.66 -16.39 -17.48
CA GLY A 261 -5.37 -16.55 -16.21
C GLY A 261 -6.63 -17.42 -16.31
N GLN A 262 -6.54 -18.72 -15.98
CA GLN A 262 -7.73 -19.48 -15.56
C GLN A 262 -8.10 -19.01 -14.14
N CYS A 263 -9.36 -18.60 -13.89
CA CYS A 263 -9.84 -18.32 -12.53
C CYS A 263 -9.66 -19.61 -11.70
N ASP A 264 -8.85 -19.57 -10.64
CA ASP A 264 -8.60 -20.71 -9.76
C ASP A 264 -9.78 -20.84 -8.77
N PRO A 265 -10.62 -21.89 -8.88
CA PRO A 265 -11.78 -22.07 -8.01
C PRO A 265 -11.40 -22.32 -6.54
N ALA A 266 -10.13 -22.57 -6.23
CA ALA A 266 -9.65 -22.64 -4.84
C ALA A 266 -9.59 -21.27 -4.14
N ILE A 267 -9.58 -20.15 -4.89
CA ILE A 267 -9.41 -18.79 -4.35
C ILE A 267 -10.77 -18.10 -4.11
N PHE A 268 -11.79 -18.37 -4.93
CA PHE A 268 -13.12 -17.75 -4.83
C PHE A 268 -14.22 -18.81 -4.71
N PRO A 269 -14.56 -19.28 -3.48
CA PRO A 269 -15.45 -20.42 -3.30
C PRO A 269 -16.95 -20.09 -3.40
N ALA A 270 -17.36 -18.87 -3.78
CA ALA A 270 -18.78 -18.47 -3.78
C ALA A 270 -19.33 -18.23 -5.20
N PRO A 271 -20.51 -18.80 -5.54
CA PRO A 271 -21.19 -18.47 -6.79
C PRO A 271 -21.71 -17.02 -6.73
N GLY A 272 -21.19 -16.15 -7.60
CA GLY A 272 -21.65 -14.76 -7.74
C GLY A 272 -20.62 -13.67 -7.46
N THR A 273 -19.37 -14.01 -7.15
CA THR A 273 -18.26 -13.04 -7.13
C THR A 273 -17.77 -12.86 -8.57
N PRO A 274 -17.81 -11.65 -9.17
CA PRO A 274 -17.16 -11.43 -10.45
C PRO A 274 -15.65 -11.61 -10.29
N CYS A 275 -15.03 -12.31 -11.25
CA CYS A 275 -13.62 -12.07 -11.58
C CYS A 275 -13.55 -10.59 -12.06
#